data_AF-A0A4Q6C0E7-F1
#
_entry.id   AF-A0A4Q6C0E7-F1
#
_cell.length_a   1.000
_cell.length_b   1.000
_cell.length_c   1.000
_cell.angle_alpha   90.00
_cell.angle_beta   90.00
_cell.angle_gamma   90.00
#
_symmetry.space_group_name_H-M   'P 1'
#
loop_
_entity.id
_entity.type
_entity.pdbx_description
1 polymer ?
#
loop_
_entity_poly.entity_id
_entity_poly.type
_entity_poly.pdbx_seq_one_letter_code
_entity_poly.pdbx_strand_id
1 'polypeptide(L)'
;MIFRVLGLLLIAASAHAADPAPRPSGSRLYTPPTLGRPVPTNPFQCERLLRYKGKILSCDTHMSNDGEGLRPIYEGTPEALQELDVYQRNRKRVRLGGYTGTFSIVLFLANPLIANLVTKDQSKRDSLKTTLRLTGVAITLGSAVYGISYLKANEEHLNRSITRFNDRHPTDQIELIYKTEF
;
A
#
# COMPACT_ATOMS: atom_id res chain seq x y z
N MET A 1 -39.21 3.30 -10.25
CA MET A 1 -39.13 2.35 -9.12
C MET A 1 -37.81 1.54 -9.09
N ILE A 2 -36.66 2.14 -9.44
CA ILE A 2 -35.37 1.41 -9.60
C ILE A 2 -34.26 1.90 -8.64
N PHE A 3 -34.48 3.01 -7.91
CA PHE A 3 -33.46 3.62 -7.05
C PHE A 3 -33.38 3.08 -5.60
N ARG A 4 -34.16 2.04 -5.23
CA ARG A 4 -34.22 1.55 -3.84
C ARG A 4 -33.29 0.38 -3.50
N VAL A 5 -32.54 -0.18 -4.46
CA VAL A 5 -31.72 -1.39 -4.23
C VAL A 5 -30.23 -1.09 -4.05
N LEU A 6 -29.77 0.14 -4.31
CA LEU A 6 -28.35 0.51 -4.17
C LEU A 6 -27.94 0.99 -2.76
N GLY A 7 -28.82 0.85 -1.76
CA GLY A 7 -28.61 1.43 -0.42
C GLY A 7 -28.03 0.50 0.65
N LEU A 8 -27.71 -0.77 0.34
CA LEU A 8 -27.48 -1.79 1.39
C LEU A 8 -26.16 -2.55 1.32
N LEU A 9 -25.17 -2.08 0.56
CA LEU A 9 -23.91 -2.82 0.35
C LEU A 9 -22.64 -2.07 0.81
N LEU A 10 -22.76 -1.21 1.82
CA LEU A 10 -21.66 -0.40 2.36
C LEU A 10 -21.54 -0.39 3.89
N ILE A 11 -22.13 -1.38 4.58
CA ILE A 11 -22.04 -1.51 6.04
C ILE A 11 -21.56 -2.92 6.42
N ALA A 12 -20.28 -3.19 6.25
CA ALA A 12 -19.48 -4.21 6.95
C ALA A 12 -18.08 -4.17 6.32
N ALA A 13 -16.95 -4.00 7.01
CA ALA A 13 -16.68 -4.28 8.40
C ALA A 13 -15.56 -3.34 8.87
N SER A 14 -15.89 -2.39 9.73
CA SER A 14 -14.91 -1.71 10.58
C SER A 14 -14.73 -2.54 11.85
N ALA A 15 -14.29 -3.80 11.70
CA ALA A 15 -13.84 -4.57 12.85
C ALA A 15 -12.50 -3.97 13.29
N HIS A 16 -12.55 -3.06 14.27
CA HIS A 16 -11.39 -2.71 15.07
C HIS A 16 -10.91 -3.99 15.74
N ALA A 17 -9.93 -4.66 15.13
CA ALA A 17 -9.21 -5.73 15.76
C ALA A 17 -8.53 -5.14 17.00
N ALA A 18 -9.02 -5.51 18.18
CA ALA A 18 -8.37 -5.23 19.44
C ALA A 18 -6.91 -5.73 19.34
N ASP A 19 -5.96 -4.88 19.69
CA ASP A 19 -4.54 -5.21 19.66
C ASP A 19 -4.32 -6.49 20.49
N PRO A 20 -3.79 -7.57 19.90
CA PRO A 20 -3.55 -8.80 20.64
C PRO A 20 -2.50 -8.51 21.73
N ALA A 21 -2.78 -9.02 22.93
CA ALA A 21 -1.88 -8.91 24.07
C ALA A 21 -0.43 -9.30 23.71
N PRO A 22 0.58 -8.60 24.26
CA PRO A 22 1.99 -8.87 23.96
C PRO A 22 2.31 -10.33 24.28
N ARG A 23 2.74 -11.08 23.26
CA ARG A 23 3.12 -12.49 23.45
C ARG A 23 4.40 -12.56 24.28
N PRO A 24 4.48 -13.46 25.27
CA PRO A 24 5.70 -13.67 26.05
C PRO A 24 6.85 -14.04 25.12
N SER A 25 7.98 -13.37 25.33
CA SER A 25 9.25 -13.57 24.62
C SER A 25 9.84 -14.93 24.97
N GLY A 26 9.30 -15.99 24.36
CA GLY A 26 9.94 -17.29 24.34
C GLY A 26 11.17 -17.22 23.43
N SER A 27 12.34 -17.53 23.98
CA SER A 27 13.61 -17.63 23.28
C SER A 27 13.50 -18.58 22.09
N ARG A 28 13.20 -18.05 20.90
CA ARG A 28 13.23 -18.82 19.66
C ARG A 28 14.68 -19.17 19.37
N LEU A 29 14.95 -20.47 19.28
CA LEU A 29 16.20 -21.01 18.74
C LEU A 29 16.47 -20.33 17.39
N TYR A 30 17.60 -19.64 17.29
CA TYR A 30 18.06 -18.97 16.10
C TYR A 30 18.45 -20.04 15.07
N THR A 31 17.52 -20.45 14.23
CA THR A 31 17.83 -21.24 13.04
C THR A 31 18.41 -20.28 12.00
N PRO A 32 19.68 -20.43 11.59
CA PRO A 32 20.26 -19.58 10.56
C PRO A 32 19.42 -19.71 9.28
N PRO A 33 19.12 -18.59 8.58
CA PRO A 33 18.28 -18.63 7.40
C PRO A 33 18.91 -19.54 6.34
N THR A 34 18.14 -20.52 5.86
CA THR A 34 18.48 -21.32 4.69
C THR A 34 18.85 -20.40 3.53
N LEU A 35 20.00 -20.67 2.90
CA LEU A 35 20.60 -19.98 1.75
C LEU A 35 19.56 -19.20 0.92
N GLY A 36 19.67 -17.87 0.95
CA GLY A 36 18.69 -16.95 0.38
C GLY A 36 18.41 -17.27 -1.07
N ARG A 37 17.12 -17.47 -1.41
CA ARG A 37 16.71 -17.49 -2.81
C ARG A 37 17.09 -16.15 -3.45
N PRO A 38 17.64 -16.14 -4.67
CA PRO A 38 17.85 -14.90 -5.40
C PRO A 38 16.51 -14.19 -5.51
N VAL A 39 16.44 -12.98 -4.96
CA VAL A 39 15.25 -12.13 -5.07
C VAL A 39 15.22 -11.66 -6.53
N PRO A 40 14.12 -11.88 -7.27
CA PRO A 40 14.04 -11.44 -8.65
C PRO A 40 14.19 -9.92 -8.70
N THR A 41 15.21 -9.44 -9.41
CA THR A 41 15.42 -8.01 -9.66
C THR A 41 14.25 -7.48 -10.47
N ASN A 42 13.52 -6.50 -9.93
CA ASN A 42 12.41 -5.89 -10.63
C ASN A 42 12.96 -4.75 -11.50
N PRO A 43 12.88 -4.84 -12.84
CA PRO A 43 13.46 -3.86 -13.75
C PRO A 43 12.78 -2.48 -13.68
N PHE A 44 11.62 -2.38 -13.03
CA PHE A 44 10.89 -1.12 -12.85
C PHE A 44 10.99 -0.56 -11.43
N GLN A 45 12.06 -0.89 -10.70
CA GLN A 45 12.31 -0.33 -9.38
C GLN A 45 12.86 1.09 -9.47
N CYS A 46 12.06 2.06 -9.01
CA CYS A 46 12.61 3.35 -8.59
C CYS A 46 13.35 3.12 -7.27
N GLU A 47 14.68 3.19 -7.31
CA GLU A 47 15.52 3.10 -6.12
C GLU A 47 15.58 4.47 -5.44
N ARG A 48 15.32 4.47 -4.13
CA ARG A 48 15.49 5.66 -3.28
C ARG A 48 16.79 5.52 -2.52
N LEU A 49 17.73 6.40 -2.86
CA LEU A 49 19.01 6.51 -2.18
C LEU A 49 18.93 7.70 -1.22
N LEU A 50 19.65 7.61 -0.11
CA LEU A 50 19.80 8.72 0.82
C LEU A 50 21.27 9.14 0.86
N ARG A 51 21.51 10.44 0.83
CA ARG A 51 22.82 11.00 1.14
C ARG A 51 22.81 11.45 2.59
N TYR A 52 23.68 10.85 3.40
CA TYR A 52 23.84 11.18 4.81
C TYR A 52 25.33 11.18 5.15
N LYS A 53 25.83 12.30 5.70
CA LYS A 53 27.26 12.48 6.05
C LYS A 53 28.20 12.18 4.87
N GLY A 54 27.83 12.64 3.67
CA GLY A 54 28.59 12.44 2.42
C GLY A 54 28.56 11.00 1.88
N LYS A 55 27.90 10.05 2.55
CA LYS A 55 27.74 8.67 2.09
C LYS A 55 26.38 8.49 1.43
N ILE A 56 26.34 7.70 0.37
CA ILE A 56 25.11 7.26 -0.28
C ILE A 56 24.73 5.90 0.32
N LEU A 57 23.54 5.83 0.93
CA LEU A 57 23.00 4.63 1.54
C LEU A 57 21.66 4.29 0.88
N SER A 58 21.23 3.02 0.93
CA SER A 58 19.88 2.65 0.49
C SER A 58 18.86 3.10 1.54
N CYS A 59 17.80 3.79 1.10
CA CYS A 59 16.67 4.15 1.98
C CYS A 59 15.81 2.93 2.31
N ASP A 60 15.77 1.99 1.37
CA ASP A 60 14.82 0.89 1.36
C ASP A 60 15.50 -0.44 1.67
N THR A 61 14.75 -1.38 2.24
CA THR A 61 15.21 -2.77 2.35
C THR A 61 15.26 -3.44 0.99
N HIS A 62 16.14 -4.44 0.84
CA HIS A 62 16.26 -5.24 -0.40
C HIS A 62 14.94 -5.87 -0.88
N MET A 63 13.95 -6.00 0.01
CA MET A 63 12.67 -6.62 -0.33
C MET A 63 11.57 -5.60 -0.63
N SER A 64 11.68 -4.34 -0.17
CA SER A 64 10.63 -3.37 -0.39
C SER A 64 11.02 -1.92 -0.13
N ASN A 65 10.38 -0.99 -0.87
CA ASN A 65 10.49 0.46 -0.67
C ASN A 65 9.86 1.00 0.65
N ASP A 66 10.30 0.52 1.82
CA ASP A 66 9.69 0.77 3.13
C ASP A 66 10.30 1.93 3.93
N GLY A 67 11.42 2.49 3.47
CA GLY A 67 12.15 3.52 4.21
C GLY A 67 12.76 3.05 5.53
N GLU A 68 12.82 1.74 5.81
CA GLU A 68 13.36 1.24 7.09
C GLU A 68 14.86 1.54 7.24
N GLY A 69 15.58 1.81 6.15
CA GLY A 69 16.98 2.23 6.19
C GLY A 69 17.19 3.55 6.94
N LEU A 70 16.13 4.37 7.12
CA LEU A 70 16.17 5.61 7.89
C LEU A 70 16.07 5.41 9.40
N ARG A 71 15.51 4.28 9.86
CA ARG A 71 15.28 4.03 11.30
C ARG A 71 16.55 4.15 12.16
N PRO A 72 17.71 3.55 11.80
CA PRO A 72 18.94 3.73 12.58
C PRO A 72 19.50 5.16 12.53
N ILE A 73 19.17 5.94 11.49
CA ILE A 73 19.61 7.34 11.38
C ILE A 73 18.75 8.23 12.28
N TYR A 74 17.47 7.91 12.43
CA TYR A 74 16.53 8.64 13.29
C TYR A 74 16.67 8.33 14.78
N GLU A 75 17.66 7.54 15.20
CA GLU A 75 17.96 7.33 16.61
C GLU A 75 18.17 8.69 17.31
N GLY A 76 17.33 8.99 18.29
CA GLY A 76 17.32 10.29 18.99
C GLY A 76 16.31 11.32 18.49
N THR A 77 15.58 11.05 17.39
CA THR A 77 14.51 11.95 16.89
C THR A 77 13.15 11.25 16.87
N PRO A 78 12.43 11.18 18.01
CA PRO A 78 11.18 10.42 18.10
C PRO A 78 10.07 10.95 17.17
N GLU A 79 10.06 12.26 16.88
CA GLU A 79 9.07 12.87 16.00
C GLU A 79 9.24 12.47 14.53
N ALA A 80 10.47 12.19 14.09
CA ALA A 80 10.78 11.67 12.76
C ALA A 80 10.40 10.18 12.67
N LEU A 81 10.73 9.41 13.72
CA LEU A 81 10.33 7.99 13.81
C LEU A 81 8.82 7.82 13.76
N GLN A 82 8.05 8.69 14.43
CA GLN A 82 6.59 8.62 14.41
C GLN A 82 6.01 8.79 13.01
N GLU A 83 6.52 9.74 12.21
CA GLU A 83 6.09 9.95 10.82
C GLU A 83 6.49 8.75 9.93
N LEU A 84 7.67 8.18 10.16
CA LEU A 84 8.12 6.97 9.46
C LEU A 84 7.23 5.76 9.79
N ASP A 85 6.80 5.60 11.04
CA ASP A 85 5.87 4.55 11.45
C ASP A 85 4.48 4.73 10.81
N VAL A 86 4.02 5.98 10.64
CA VAL A 86 2.79 6.28 9.89
C VAL A 86 2.96 5.89 8.42
N TYR A 87 4.07 6.28 7.80
CA TYR A 87 4.41 5.92 6.42
C TYR A 87 4.34 4.40 6.19
N GLN A 88 4.97 3.63 7.09
CA GLN A 88 5.02 2.17 7.00
C GLN A 88 3.65 1.51 7.20
N ARG A 89 2.87 2.00 8.17
CA ARG A 89 1.49 1.49 8.41
C ARG A 89 0.59 1.73 7.21
N ASN A 90 0.63 2.94 6.66
CA ASN A 90 -0.15 3.30 5.47
C ASN A 90 0.27 2.47 4.26
N ARG A 91 1.57 2.21 4.07
CA ARG A 91 2.05 1.37 2.97
C ARG A 91 1.50 -0.05 3.01
N LYS A 92 1.36 -0.65 4.19
CA LYS A 92 0.68 -1.94 4.36
C LYS A 92 -0.79 -1.89 3.91
N ARG A 93 -1.48 -0.76 4.14
CA ARG A 93 -2.85 -0.53 3.65
C ARG A 93 -2.92 -0.37 2.13
N VAL A 94 -1.93 0.28 1.51
CA VAL A 94 -1.88 0.38 0.03
C VAL A 94 -1.80 -0.99 -0.63
N ARG A 95 -0.99 -1.90 -0.09
CA ARG A 95 -0.91 -3.27 -0.61
C ARG A 95 -2.28 -3.95 -0.60
N LEU A 96 -3.08 -3.73 0.45
CA LEU A 96 -4.46 -4.22 0.52
C LEU A 96 -5.36 -3.57 -0.56
N GLY A 97 -5.19 -2.28 -0.83
CA GLY A 97 -5.91 -1.57 -1.90
C GLY A 97 -5.58 -2.08 -3.31
N GLY A 98 -4.35 -2.56 -3.54
CA GLY A 98 -3.99 -3.22 -4.79
C GLY A 98 -4.87 -4.45 -5.07
N TYR A 99 -5.13 -5.28 -4.06
CA TYR A 99 -5.99 -6.46 -4.18
C TYR A 99 -7.45 -6.10 -4.47
N THR A 100 -7.97 -4.99 -3.92
CA THR A 100 -9.34 -4.54 -4.21
C THR A 100 -9.52 -4.15 -5.69
N GLY A 101 -8.50 -3.54 -6.30
CA GLY A 101 -8.52 -3.23 -7.73
C GLY A 101 -8.49 -4.47 -8.62
N THR A 102 -7.70 -5.49 -8.25
CA THR A 102 -7.70 -6.78 -8.95
C THR A 102 -9.07 -7.46 -8.83
N PHE A 103 -9.69 -7.41 -7.65
CA PHE A 103 -11.02 -7.97 -7.43
C PHE A 103 -12.09 -7.32 -8.33
N SER A 104 -12.06 -5.99 -8.53
CA SER A 104 -13.00 -5.32 -9.45
C SER A 104 -12.81 -5.72 -10.91
N ILE A 105 -11.57 -5.97 -11.35
CA ILE A 105 -11.29 -6.48 -12.70
C ILE A 105 -11.86 -7.91 -12.84
N VAL A 106 -11.63 -8.78 -11.86
CA VAL A 106 -12.20 -10.13 -11.87
C VAL A 106 -13.72 -10.09 -11.92
N LEU A 107 -14.35 -9.21 -11.14
CA LEU A 107 -15.81 -9.06 -11.14
C LEU A 107 -16.33 -8.53 -12.49
N PHE A 108 -15.60 -7.62 -13.12
CA PHE A 108 -15.90 -7.14 -14.47
C PHE A 108 -15.83 -8.26 -15.51
N LEU A 109 -14.79 -9.11 -15.46
CA LEU A 109 -14.62 -10.25 -16.36
C LEU A 109 -15.63 -11.39 -16.10
N ALA A 110 -15.99 -11.62 -14.83
CA ALA A 110 -16.95 -12.64 -14.42
C ALA A 110 -18.42 -12.25 -14.67
N ASN A 111 -18.69 -11.01 -15.08
CA ASN A 111 -20.04 -10.48 -15.29
C ASN A 111 -20.95 -11.37 -16.17
N PRO A 112 -20.53 -11.91 -17.34
CA PRO A 112 -21.40 -12.77 -18.15
C PRO A 112 -21.87 -14.03 -17.38
N LEU A 113 -20.98 -14.60 -16.57
CA LEU A 113 -21.24 -15.75 -15.72
C LEU A 113 -22.24 -15.39 -14.61
N ILE A 114 -22.02 -14.27 -13.92
CA ILE A 114 -22.89 -13.77 -12.85
C ILE A 114 -24.29 -13.46 -13.41
N ALA A 115 -24.38 -12.76 -14.54
CA ALA A 115 -25.66 -12.39 -15.15
C ALA A 115 -26.50 -13.62 -15.55
N ASN A 116 -25.85 -14.68 -16.03
CA ASN A 116 -26.53 -15.93 -16.40
C ASN A 116 -27.02 -16.73 -15.18
N LEU A 117 -26.34 -16.63 -14.03
CA LEU A 117 -26.74 -17.31 -12.80
C LEU A 117 -27.91 -16.60 -12.09
N VAL A 118 -27.96 -15.27 -12.14
CA VAL A 118 -28.93 -14.46 -11.37
C VAL A 118 -30.32 -14.43 -12.01
N THR A 119 -30.42 -14.39 -13.34
CA THR A 119 -31.72 -14.28 -14.02
C THR A 119 -31.77 -15.06 -15.33
N LYS A 120 -32.90 -15.72 -15.57
CA LYS A 120 -33.20 -16.45 -16.82
C LYS A 120 -33.85 -15.55 -17.89
N ASP A 121 -34.36 -14.37 -17.49
CA ASP A 121 -35.02 -13.41 -18.37
C ASP A 121 -33.98 -12.60 -19.18
N GLN A 122 -34.12 -12.62 -20.51
CA GLN A 122 -33.18 -11.98 -21.44
C GLN A 122 -33.07 -10.47 -21.24
N SER A 123 -34.20 -9.76 -21.10
CA SER A 123 -34.19 -8.29 -20.97
C SER A 123 -33.50 -7.85 -19.67
N LYS A 124 -33.76 -8.58 -18.58
CA LYS A 124 -33.11 -8.34 -17.29
C LYS A 124 -31.62 -8.68 -17.33
N ARG A 125 -31.22 -9.75 -18.05
CA ARG A 125 -29.80 -10.11 -18.24
C ARG A 125 -29.02 -9.00 -18.92
N ASP A 126 -29.55 -8.43 -20.00
CA ASP A 126 -28.83 -7.41 -20.77
C ASP A 126 -28.71 -6.08 -20.00
N SER A 127 -29.76 -5.71 -19.26
CA SER A 127 -29.72 -4.58 -18.31
C SER A 127 -28.68 -4.82 -17.21
N LEU A 128 -28.69 -6.00 -16.58
CA LEU A 128 -27.76 -6.37 -15.51
C LEU A 128 -26.31 -6.38 -15.99
N LYS A 129 -26.03 -6.94 -17.18
CA LYS A 129 -24.69 -6.93 -17.78
C LYS A 129 -24.18 -5.51 -17.97
N THR A 130 -25.03 -4.61 -18.47
CA THR A 130 -24.66 -3.22 -18.72
C THR A 130 -24.37 -2.48 -17.41
N THR A 131 -25.23 -2.66 -16.40
CA THR A 131 -25.01 -2.09 -15.07
C THR A 131 -23.72 -2.62 -14.45
N LEU A 132 -23.49 -3.94 -14.45
CA LEU A 132 -22.28 -4.54 -13.89
C LEU A 132 -21.00 -4.09 -14.62
N ARG A 133 -21.03 -3.89 -15.94
CA ARG A 133 -19.91 -3.32 -16.70
C ARG A 133 -19.62 -1.89 -16.26
N LEU A 134 -20.64 -1.05 -16.22
CA LEU A 134 -20.50 0.36 -15.85
C LEU A 134 -19.99 0.50 -14.41
N THR A 135 -20.57 -0.26 -13.48
CA THR A 135 -20.13 -0.31 -12.08
C THR A 135 -18.69 -0.82 -11.97
N GLY A 136 -18.33 -1.89 -12.68
CA GLY A 136 -16.96 -2.42 -12.68
C GLY A 136 -15.92 -1.41 -13.16
N VAL A 137 -16.21 -0.70 -14.24
CA VAL A 137 -15.34 0.37 -14.78
C VAL A 137 -15.24 1.53 -13.78
N ALA A 138 -16.36 2.00 -13.24
CA ALA A 138 -16.38 3.10 -12.27
C ALA A 138 -15.58 2.77 -11.00
N ILE A 139 -15.74 1.57 -10.44
CA ILE A 139 -14.97 1.12 -9.26
C ILE A 139 -13.49 1.02 -9.60
N THR A 140 -13.13 0.50 -10.78
CA THR A 140 -11.73 0.37 -11.19
C THR A 140 -11.05 1.74 -11.30
N LEU A 141 -11.68 2.69 -11.99
CA LEU A 141 -11.16 4.06 -12.12
C LEU A 141 -11.09 4.76 -10.76
N GLY A 142 -12.14 4.66 -9.95
CA GLY A 142 -12.16 5.24 -8.61
C GLY A 142 -11.05 4.68 -7.71
N SER A 143 -10.83 3.36 -7.76
CA SER A 143 -9.77 2.69 -7.00
C SER A 143 -8.37 3.10 -7.46
N ALA A 144 -8.16 3.28 -8.77
CA ALA A 144 -6.89 3.74 -9.32
C ALA A 144 -6.56 5.17 -8.86
N VAL A 145 -7.52 6.10 -8.97
CA VAL A 145 -7.35 7.49 -8.49
C VAL A 145 -7.10 7.52 -7.00
N TYR A 146 -7.92 6.81 -6.21
CA TYR A 146 -7.73 6.70 -4.77
C TYR A 146 -6.34 6.13 -4.41
N GLY A 147 -5.90 5.08 -5.09
CA GLY A 147 -4.58 4.47 -4.89
C GLY A 147 -3.43 5.44 -5.13
N ILE A 148 -3.48 6.20 -6.24
CA ILE A 148 -2.47 7.22 -6.57
C ILE A 148 -2.48 8.35 -5.53
N SER A 149 -3.66 8.88 -5.19
CA SER A 149 -3.80 9.94 -4.18
C SER A 149 -3.28 9.50 -2.81
N TYR A 150 -3.60 8.27 -2.40
CA TYR A 150 -3.15 7.73 -1.12
C TYR A 150 -1.63 7.48 -1.11
N LEU A 151 -1.06 6.96 -2.20
CA LEU A 151 0.40 6.83 -2.35
C LEU A 151 1.09 8.19 -2.21
N LYS A 152 0.58 9.22 -2.89
CA LYS A 152 1.12 10.59 -2.81
C LYS A 152 1.06 11.14 -1.38
N ALA A 153 -0.09 11.04 -0.72
CA ALA A 153 -0.25 11.46 0.67
C ALA A 153 0.67 10.67 1.61
N ASN A 154 0.93 9.40 1.29
CA ASN A 154 1.84 8.59 2.07
C ASN A 154 3.29 9.05 1.93
N GLU A 155 3.78 9.30 0.72
CA GLU A 155 5.13 9.83 0.50
C GLU A 155 5.35 11.18 1.21
N GLU A 156 4.30 11.97 1.44
CA GLU A 156 4.38 13.18 2.26
C GLU A 156 4.77 12.90 3.72
N HIS A 157 4.36 11.77 4.31
CA HIS A 157 4.82 11.37 5.64
C HIS A 157 6.31 11.03 5.68
N LEU A 158 6.83 10.40 4.62
CA LEU A 158 8.27 10.14 4.50
C LEU A 158 9.06 11.46 4.36
N ASN A 159 8.55 12.40 3.56
CA ASN A 159 9.19 13.72 3.46
C ASN A 159 9.15 14.46 4.80
N ARG A 160 8.00 14.45 5.50
CA ARG A 160 7.88 15.05 6.83
C ARG A 160 8.83 14.42 7.85
N SER A 161 9.05 13.11 7.81
CA SER A 161 10.01 12.46 8.71
C SER A 161 11.43 12.97 8.49
N ILE A 162 11.83 13.13 7.22
CA ILE A 162 13.14 13.67 6.86
C ILE A 162 13.26 15.14 7.28
N THR A 163 12.26 15.96 7.01
CA THR A 163 12.24 17.38 7.41
C THR A 163 12.41 17.52 8.93
N ARG A 164 11.61 16.78 9.72
CA ARG A 164 11.72 16.83 11.19
C ARG A 164 13.09 16.41 11.71
N PHE A 165 13.73 15.43 11.06
CA PHE A 165 15.10 15.04 11.40
C PHE A 165 16.10 16.16 11.10
N ASN A 166 16.05 16.70 9.88
CA ASN A 166 16.94 17.76 9.41
C ASN A 166 16.80 19.05 10.24
N ASP A 167 15.58 19.41 10.65
CA ASP A 167 15.29 20.57 11.51
C ASP A 167 15.98 20.46 12.87
N ARG A 168 16.12 19.23 13.41
CA ARG A 168 16.83 18.98 14.67
C ARG A 168 18.34 18.78 14.51
N HIS A 169 18.80 18.44 13.31
CA HIS A 169 20.20 18.12 13.02
C HIS A 169 20.74 18.94 11.84
N PRO A 170 20.92 20.26 11.99
CA PRO A 170 21.28 21.13 10.87
C PRO A 170 22.64 20.82 10.24
N THR A 171 23.56 20.18 10.98
CA THR A 171 24.88 19.76 10.48
C THR A 171 24.87 18.41 9.77
N ASP A 172 23.87 17.57 10.05
CA ASP A 172 23.81 16.17 9.62
C ASP A 172 22.56 15.92 8.74
N GLN A 173 22.36 16.76 7.72
CA GLN A 173 21.17 16.68 6.89
C GLN A 173 21.13 15.40 6.03
N ILE A 174 19.91 14.89 5.85
CA ILE A 174 19.58 13.80 4.94
C ILE A 174 19.00 14.41 3.67
N GLU A 175 19.55 14.01 2.52
CA GLU A 175 18.98 14.32 1.20
C GLU A 175 18.49 13.03 0.55
N LEU A 176 17.26 13.05 0.04
CA LEU A 176 16.71 11.92 -0.69
C LEU A 176 17.00 12.07 -2.19
N ILE A 177 17.57 11.03 -2.80
CA ILE A 177 17.96 10.96 -4.20
C ILE A 177 17.14 9.85 -4.86
N TYR A 178 16.41 10.19 -5.91
CA TYR A 178 15.67 9.22 -6.71
C TYR A 178 16.51 8.79 -7.90
N LYS A 179 16.78 7.49 -8.01
CA LYS A 179 17.46 6.91 -9.16
C LYS A 179 16.43 6.18 -10.02
N THR A 180 16.25 6.67 -11.24
CA THR A 180 15.42 6.02 -12.26
C THR A 180 16.36 5.54 -13.37
N GLU A 181 16.86 4.31 -13.25
CA GLU A 181 17.50 3.65 -14.38
C GLU A 181 16.38 2.96 -15.17
N PHE A 182 16.16 3.41 -16.40
CA PHE A 182 15.23 2.81 -17.36
C PHE A 182 16.04 2.15 -18.48
#